data_AF-A0A532B1L2-F1
#
_entry.id   AF-A0A532B1L2-F1
#
_cell.length_a   1.000
_cell.length_b   1.000
_cell.length_c   1.000
_cell.angle_alpha   90.00
_cell.angle_beta   90.00
_cell.angle_gamma   90.00
#
_symmetry.space_group_name_H-M   'P 1'
#
loop_
_entity.id
_entity.type
_entity.pdbx_description
1 polymer ?
#
loop_
_entity_poly.entity_id
_entity_poly.type
_entity_poly.pdbx_seq_one_letter_code
_entity_poly.pdbx_strand_id
1 'polypeptide(L)'
;MTTESQVPSDQRYAAFRHRPFLSYWAARFLSTFATQIVSVAVGWQIYDLTRDPFDLGLVGIVQFLPSLLLVLVTGDVADRFGRRLIMALAVLVEAGCALALLLLTLRGLSGPMPVFIVLAMFGIARAFFGPASSSL
;
A
#
# COMPACT_ATOMS: atom_id res chain seq x y z
N MET A 1 -5.81 -18.98 -49.88
CA MET A 1 -4.71 -19.60 -49.12
C MET A 1 -4.13 -18.52 -48.22
N THR A 2 -4.73 -18.32 -47.04
CA THR A 2 -4.41 -17.25 -46.08
C THR A 2 -3.28 -17.73 -45.18
N THR A 3 -2.12 -17.09 -45.27
CA THR A 3 -0.96 -17.35 -44.41
C THR A 3 -1.28 -16.90 -42.99
N GLU A 4 -1.54 -17.84 -42.09
CA GLU A 4 -1.58 -17.59 -40.65
C GLU A 4 -0.20 -17.06 -40.20
N SER A 5 -0.16 -15.81 -39.73
CA SER A 5 1.02 -15.24 -39.10
C SER A 5 1.26 -15.95 -37.77
N GLN A 6 2.14 -16.96 -37.78
CA GLN A 6 2.66 -17.62 -36.58
C GLN A 6 3.45 -16.59 -35.76
N VAL A 7 2.79 -15.95 -34.78
CA VAL A 7 3.48 -15.15 -33.76
C VAL A 7 4.32 -16.11 -32.91
N PRO A 8 5.65 -15.95 -32.84
CA PRO A 8 6.50 -16.86 -32.07
C PRO A 8 6.05 -16.90 -30.60
N SER A 9 5.73 -18.08 -30.09
CA SER A 9 5.25 -18.34 -28.72
C SER A 9 6.22 -17.91 -27.62
N ASP A 10 7.48 -17.61 -27.98
CA ASP A 10 8.56 -17.23 -27.07
C ASP A 10 8.59 -15.73 -26.70
N GLN A 11 7.85 -14.88 -27.43
CA GLN A 11 7.82 -13.44 -27.14
C GLN A 11 6.90 -13.05 -25.98
N ARG A 12 5.99 -13.94 -25.56
CA ARG A 12 5.04 -13.67 -24.44
C ARG A 12 5.75 -13.49 -23.09
N TYR A 13 6.92 -14.10 -22.90
CA TYR A 13 7.69 -14.02 -21.65
C TYR A 13 8.87 -13.05 -21.71
N ALA A 14 9.03 -12.29 -22.80
CA ALA A 14 10.12 -11.32 -22.94
C ALA A 14 10.11 -10.24 -21.82
N ALA A 15 8.93 -9.93 -21.26
CA ALA A 15 8.78 -9.00 -20.13
C ALA A 15 9.52 -9.48 -18.85
N PHE A 16 9.60 -10.79 -18.61
CA PHE A 16 10.30 -11.36 -17.44
C PHE A 16 11.82 -11.44 -17.60
N ARG A 17 12.38 -11.09 -18.77
CA ARG A 17 13.85 -11.05 -18.99
C ARG A 17 14.52 -9.80 -18.46
N HIS A 18 13.74 -8.76 -18.12
CA HIS A 18 14.27 -7.54 -17.53
C HIS A 18 14.27 -7.64 -16.00
N ARG A 19 15.44 -7.93 -15.41
CA ARG A 19 15.66 -7.96 -13.94
C ARG A 19 15.08 -6.74 -13.19
N PRO A 20 15.14 -5.50 -13.71
CA PRO A 20 14.51 -4.35 -13.06
C PRO A 20 12.98 -4.47 -13.00
N PHE A 21 12.35 -4.99 -14.07
CA PHE A 21 10.91 -5.20 -14.13
C PHE A 21 10.45 -6.25 -13.13
N LEU A 22 11.15 -7.38 -13.03
CA LEU A 22 10.89 -8.41 -12.02
C LEU A 22 11.01 -7.87 -10.59
N SER A 23 12.05 -7.05 -10.30
CA SER A 23 12.22 -6.46 -8.98
C SER A 23 11.10 -5.47 -8.63
N TYR A 24 10.65 -4.67 -9.60
CA TYR A 24 9.52 -3.76 -9.42
C TYR A 24 8.21 -4.53 -9.23
N TRP A 25 7.97 -5.54 -10.06
CA TRP A 25 6.78 -6.39 -9.98
C TRP A 25 6.70 -7.13 -8.64
N ALA A 26 7.80 -7.74 -8.20
CA ALA A 26 7.87 -8.42 -6.91
C ALA A 26 7.69 -7.45 -5.74
N ALA A 27 8.35 -6.29 -5.77
CA ALA A 27 8.16 -5.26 -4.75
C ALA A 27 6.71 -4.79 -4.70
N ARG A 28 6.09 -4.53 -5.85
CA ARG A 28 4.69 -4.09 -5.94
C ARG A 28 3.72 -5.15 -5.43
N PHE A 29 3.93 -6.40 -5.81
CA PHE A 29 3.14 -7.53 -5.33
C PHE A 29 3.27 -7.68 -3.81
N LEU A 30 4.50 -7.67 -3.30
CA LEU A 30 4.78 -7.81 -1.88
C LEU A 30 4.22 -6.65 -1.05
N SER A 31 4.36 -5.40 -1.51
CA SER A 31 3.76 -4.24 -0.87
C SER A 31 2.24 -4.34 -0.82
N THR A 32 1.61 -4.74 -1.91
CA THR A 32 0.14 -4.90 -1.95
C THR A 32 -0.31 -6.01 -1.00
N PHE A 33 0.41 -7.13 -0.98
CA PHE A 33 0.15 -8.23 -0.08
C PHE A 33 0.32 -7.85 1.40
N ALA A 34 1.39 -7.11 1.73
CA ALA A 34 1.62 -6.58 3.07
C ALA A 34 0.47 -5.67 3.51
N THR A 35 -0.02 -4.78 2.63
CA THR A 35 -1.16 -3.91 2.94
C THR A 35 -2.44 -4.69 3.22
N GLN A 36 -2.69 -5.79 2.50
CA GLN A 36 -3.83 -6.65 2.80
C GLN A 36 -3.71 -7.32 4.17
N ILE A 37 -2.51 -7.80 4.52
CA ILE A 37 -2.26 -8.38 5.85
C ILE A 37 -2.49 -7.34 6.94
N VAL A 38 -1.93 -6.13 6.80
CA VAL A 38 -2.10 -5.04 7.77
C VAL A 38 -3.57 -4.67 7.93
N SER A 39 -4.32 -4.60 6.83
CA SER A 39 -5.76 -4.28 6.87
C SER A 39 -6.56 -5.32 7.68
N VAL A 40 -6.32 -6.61 7.44
CA VAL A 40 -6.98 -7.69 8.20
C VAL A 40 -6.53 -7.71 9.66
N ALA A 41 -5.23 -7.56 9.92
CA ALA A 41 -4.66 -7.57 11.26
C ALA A 41 -5.20 -6.42 12.12
N VAL A 42 -5.21 -5.20 11.60
CA VAL A 42 -5.73 -4.02 12.29
C VAL A 42 -7.23 -4.14 12.54
N GLY A 43 -7.99 -4.65 11.56
CA GLY A 43 -9.41 -4.91 11.73
C GLY A 43 -9.68 -5.84 12.92
N TRP A 44 -9.02 -7.00 12.96
CA TRP A 44 -9.15 -7.92 14.08
C TRP A 44 -8.66 -7.33 15.41
N GLN A 45 -7.55 -6.60 15.40
CA GLN A 45 -6.97 -6.00 16.59
C GLN A 45 -7.90 -4.98 17.25
N ILE A 46 -8.54 -4.13 16.44
CA ILE A 46 -9.51 -3.14 16.95
C ILE A 46 -10.79 -3.83 17.40
N TYR A 47 -11.28 -4.81 16.65
CA TYR A 47 -12.46 -5.57 17.04
C TYR A 47 -12.26 -6.32 18.37
N ASP A 48 -11.08 -6.90 18.61
CA ASP A 48 -10.79 -7.57 19.87
C ASP A 48 -10.72 -6.58 21.05
N LEU A 49 -10.26 -5.34 20.81
CA LEU A 49 -10.19 -4.29 21.81
C LEU A 49 -11.55 -3.67 22.18
N THR A 50 -12.35 -3.27 21.19
CA THR A 50 -13.61 -2.54 21.47
C THR A 50 -14.86 -3.41 21.38
N ARG A 51 -14.79 -4.56 20.69
CA ARG A 51 -15.92 -5.46 20.40
C ARG A 51 -17.12 -4.77 19.74
N ASP A 52 -16.90 -3.61 19.12
CA ASP A 52 -17.93 -2.82 18.47
C ASP A 52 -17.72 -2.82 16.94
N PRO A 53 -18.71 -3.27 16.15
CA PRO A 53 -18.68 -3.17 14.69
C PRO A 53 -18.56 -1.74 14.16
N PHE A 54 -18.96 -0.72 14.93
CA PHE A 54 -18.86 0.68 14.51
C PHE A 54 -17.40 1.12 14.33
N ASP A 55 -16.51 0.67 15.21
CA ASP A 55 -15.09 0.99 15.14
C ASP A 55 -14.40 0.37 13.92
N LEU A 56 -14.85 -0.81 13.48
CA LEU A 56 -14.40 -1.40 12.22
C LEU A 56 -14.77 -0.52 11.01
N GLY A 57 -15.94 0.11 11.04
CA GLY A 57 -16.33 1.09 10.03
C GLY A 57 -15.41 2.31 10.02
N LEU A 58 -15.09 2.84 11.21
CA LEU A 58 -14.14 3.94 11.39
C LEU A 58 -12.74 3.59 10.87
N VAL A 59 -12.25 2.38 11.12
CA VAL A 59 -10.97 1.85 10.58
C VAL A 59 -10.94 1.96 9.06
N GLY A 60 -12.02 1.55 8.38
CA GLY A 60 -12.13 1.66 6.93
C GLY A 60 -12.09 3.11 6.45
N ILE A 61 -12.83 4.00 7.12
CA ILE A 61 -12.84 5.44 6.80
C ILE A 61 -11.45 6.04 7.00
N VAL A 62 -10.78 5.78 8.12
CA VAL A 62 -9.46 6.33 8.43
C VAL A 62 -8.38 5.82 7.45
N GLN A 63 -8.52 4.60 6.92
CA GLN A 63 -7.60 4.10 5.87
C GLN A 63 -7.85 4.75 4.51
N PHE A 64 -9.10 5.07 4.17
CA PHE A 64 -9.46 5.54 2.84
C PHE A 64 -9.48 7.06 2.72
N LEU A 65 -9.98 7.76 3.73
CA LEU A 65 -10.19 9.20 3.76
C LEU A 65 -8.93 10.01 3.46
N PRO A 66 -7.74 9.70 4.03
CA PRO A 66 -6.52 10.44 3.72
C PRO A 66 -6.12 10.28 2.26
N SER A 67 -6.29 9.07 1.70
CA SER A 67 -5.99 8.80 0.31
C SER A 67 -6.88 9.58 -0.64
N LEU A 68 -8.16 9.74 -0.31
CA LEU A 68 -9.12 10.50 -1.09
C LEU A 68 -8.84 12.01 -1.02
N LEU A 69 -8.56 12.53 0.17
CA LEU A 69 -8.31 13.97 0.38
C LEU A 69 -6.98 14.42 -0.22
N LEU A 70 -5.96 13.59 -0.11
CA LEU A 70 -4.60 13.94 -0.54
C LEU A 70 -4.32 13.60 -2.00
N VAL A 71 -5.21 12.91 -2.72
CA VAL A 71 -4.94 12.46 -4.11
C VAL A 71 -4.54 13.59 -5.06
N LEU A 72 -5.15 14.77 -4.92
CA LEU A 72 -4.82 15.95 -5.73
C LEU A 72 -3.44 16.53 -5.37
N VAL A 73 -3.12 16.57 -4.07
CA VAL A 73 -1.85 17.10 -3.55
C VAL A 73 -0.71 16.14 -3.86
N THR A 74 -0.92 14.83 -3.67
CA THR A 74 0.09 13.81 -3.93
C THR A 74 0.44 13.73 -5.42
N GLY A 75 -0.51 14.02 -6.31
CA GLY A 75 -0.28 14.14 -7.75
C GLY A 75 0.71 15.26 -8.11
N ASP A 76 0.45 16.50 -7.66
CA ASP A 76 1.34 17.65 -7.93
C ASP A 76 2.75 17.44 -7.33
N VAL A 77 2.81 16.93 -6.09
CA VAL A 77 4.09 16.65 -5.42
C VAL A 77 4.87 15.53 -6.14
N ALA A 78 4.20 14.47 -6.60
CA ALA A 78 4.83 13.37 -7.34
C ALA A 78 5.44 13.78 -8.67
N ASP A 79 4.82 14.72 -9.37
CA ASP A 79 5.35 15.23 -10.62
C ASP A 79 6.54 16.19 -10.41
N ARG A 80 6.58 16.92 -9.29
CA ARG A 80 7.68 17.84 -8.96
C ARG A 80 8.94 17.19 -8.40
N PHE A 81 8.81 16.22 -7.48
CA PHE A 81 9.95 15.67 -6.73
C PHE A 81 10.50 14.35 -7.29
N GLY A 82 9.92 13.82 -8.37
CA GLY A 82 10.33 12.57 -8.97
C GLY A 82 9.63 11.36 -8.34
N ARG A 83 8.75 10.74 -9.13
CA ARG A 83 7.85 9.65 -8.74
C ARG A 83 8.54 8.48 -8.01
N ARG A 84 9.77 8.13 -8.40
CA ARG A 84 10.53 7.00 -7.81
C ARG A 84 10.97 7.27 -6.37
N LEU A 85 11.34 8.50 -6.05
CA LEU A 85 11.71 8.90 -4.68
C LEU A 85 10.48 8.90 -3.77
N ILE A 86 9.36 9.44 -4.24
CA ILE A 86 8.11 9.47 -3.47
C ILE A 86 7.59 8.06 -3.19
N MET A 87 7.62 7.15 -4.17
CA MET A 87 7.29 5.75 -3.94
C MET A 87 8.15 5.13 -2.83
N ALA A 88 9.46 5.33 -2.90
CA ALA A 88 10.38 4.75 -1.93
C ALA A 88 10.11 5.30 -0.51
N LEU A 89 9.88 6.60 -0.38
CA LEU A 89 9.52 7.24 0.88
C LEU A 89 8.17 6.75 1.41
N ALA A 90 7.15 6.65 0.56
CA ALA A 90 5.83 6.15 0.93
C ALA A 90 5.91 4.71 1.49
N VAL A 91 6.61 3.82 0.79
CA VAL A 91 6.83 2.44 1.25
C VAL A 91 7.63 2.40 2.54
N LEU A 92 8.62 3.29 2.72
CA LEU A 92 9.40 3.37 3.94
C LEU A 92 8.55 3.82 5.15
N VAL A 93 7.66 4.78 4.94
CA VAL A 93 6.71 5.25 5.96
C VAL A 93 5.67 4.17 6.27
N GLU A 94 5.14 3.48 5.26
CA GLU A 94 4.23 2.33 5.45
C GLU A 94 4.91 1.23 6.28
N ALA A 95 6.15 0.88 5.95
CA ALA A 95 6.94 -0.11 6.70
C ALA A 95 7.19 0.35 8.15
N GLY A 96 7.49 1.64 8.35
CA GLY A 96 7.62 2.23 9.69
C GLY A 96 6.33 2.16 10.51
N CYS A 97 5.18 2.43 9.87
CA CYS A 97 3.87 2.32 10.50
C CYS A 97 3.53 0.87 10.85
N ALA A 98 3.81 -0.08 9.95
CA ALA A 98 3.63 -1.51 10.22
C ALA A 98 4.49 -1.99 11.39
N LEU A 99 5.75 -1.53 11.47
CA LEU A 99 6.63 -1.81 12.60
C LEU A 99 6.11 -1.18 13.90
N ALA A 100 5.61 0.06 13.85
CA ALA A 100 5.02 0.72 15.01
C ALA A 100 3.77 -0.03 15.51
N LEU A 101 2.89 -0.47 14.61
CA LEU A 101 1.75 -1.32 14.96
C LEU A 101 2.21 -2.62 15.62
N LEU A 102 3.20 -3.30 15.05
CA LEU A 102 3.75 -4.54 15.64
C LEU A 102 4.29 -4.30 17.06
N LEU A 103 5.05 -3.22 17.27
CA LEU A 103 5.60 -2.87 18.58
C LEU A 103 4.50 -2.51 19.60
N LEU A 104 3.45 -1.81 19.17
CA LEU A 104 2.29 -1.51 20.00
C LEU A 104 1.55 -2.78 20.42
N THR A 105 1.38 -3.73 19.49
CA THR A 105 0.78 -5.03 19.77
C THR A 105 1.61 -5.83 20.77
N LEU A 106 2.93 -5.88 20.59
CA LEU A 106 3.84 -6.64 21.46
C LEU A 106 3.97 -6.05 22.87
N ARG A 107 3.87 -4.73 23.03
CA ARG A 107 3.95 -4.07 24.34
C ARG A 107 2.65 -4.12 25.15
N GLY A 108 1.58 -4.62 24.55
CA GLY A 108 0.25 -4.59 25.13
C GLY A 108 -0.40 -3.23 24.92
N LEU A 109 -1.60 -3.22 24.35
CA LEU A 109 -2.30 -1.99 24.01
C LEU A 109 -2.97 -1.41 25.24
N SER A 110 -2.69 -0.13 25.53
CA SER A 110 -3.40 0.62 26.57
C SER A 110 -4.79 1.10 26.11
N GLY A 111 -5.09 0.99 24.81
CA GLY A 111 -6.37 1.37 24.20
C GLY A 111 -6.31 1.42 22.67
N PRO A 112 -7.41 1.72 21.97
CA PRO A 112 -7.49 1.70 20.51
C PRO A 112 -6.91 2.96 19.84
N MET A 113 -6.78 4.07 20.58
CA MET A 113 -6.32 5.37 20.04
C MET A 113 -4.95 5.33 19.34
N PRO A 114 -3.89 4.72 19.90
CA PRO A 114 -2.59 4.64 19.25
C PRO A 114 -2.66 3.92 17.89
N VAL A 115 -3.51 2.90 17.79
CA VAL A 115 -3.72 2.15 16.54
C VAL A 115 -4.34 3.05 15.49
N PHE A 116 -5.37 3.83 15.83
CA PHE A 116 -5.99 4.77 14.90
C PHE A 116 -5.02 5.85 14.40
N ILE A 117 -4.15 6.38 15.25
CA ILE A 117 -3.14 7.38 14.85
C ILE A 117 -2.16 6.79 13.84
N VAL A 118 -1.62 5.60 14.12
CA VAL A 118 -0.68 4.93 13.21
C VAL A 118 -1.39 4.52 11.92
N LEU A 119 -2.65 4.12 12.00
CA LEU A 119 -3.45 3.77 10.84
C LEU A 119 -3.76 4.98 9.94
N ALA A 120 -4.01 6.14 10.53
CA ALA A 120 -4.17 7.40 9.78
C ALA A 120 -2.88 7.77 9.05
N MET A 121 -1.73 7.66 9.72
CA MET A 121 -0.41 7.85 9.12
C MET A 121 -0.15 6.87 7.97
N PHE A 122 -0.52 5.60 8.15
CA PHE A 122 -0.43 4.59 7.11
C PHE A 122 -1.30 4.94 5.88
N GLY A 123 -2.54 5.39 6.10
CA GLY A 123 -3.42 5.87 5.04
C GLY A 123 -2.86 7.08 4.27
N ILE A 124 -2.23 8.02 4.99
CA ILE A 124 -1.53 9.17 4.38
C ILE A 124 -0.37 8.68 3.51
N ALA A 125 0.50 7.81 4.02
CA ALA A 125 1.63 7.27 3.26
C ALA A 125 1.17 6.57 1.97
N ARG A 126 0.09 5.78 2.08
CA ARG A 126 -0.52 5.08 0.96
C ARG A 126 -1.08 6.02 -0.12
N ALA A 127 -1.56 7.21 0.25
CA ALA A 127 -2.01 8.24 -0.69
C ALA A 127 -0.93 8.66 -1.70
N PHE A 128 0.34 8.63 -1.27
CA PHE A 128 1.49 8.96 -2.10
C PHE A 128 1.92 7.82 -3.03
N PHE A 129 1.44 6.59 -2.82
CA PHE A 129 1.78 5.42 -3.63
C PHE A 129 0.95 5.30 -4.92
N GLY A 130 -0.25 5.89 -4.94
CA GLY A 130 -1.21 5.86 -6.06
C GLY A 130 -0.68 6.42 -7.38
N PRO A 131 -0.32 7.72 -7.47
CA PRO A 131 0.01 8.39 -8.74
C PRO A 131 1.29 7.87 -9.40
N ALA A 132 2.18 7.29 -8.61
CA ALA A 132 3.45 6.81 -9.14
C ALA A 132 3.27 5.49 -9.91
N SER A 133 2.28 4.66 -9.55
CA SER A 133 2.13 3.29 -10.06
C SER A 133 1.39 3.15 -11.38
N SER A 134 0.64 4.17 -11.77
CA SER A 134 -0.24 4.18 -12.96
C SER A 134 0.46 4.62 -14.25
N SER A 135 1.77 4.94 -14.20
CA SER A 135 2.51 5.49 -15.35
C SER A 135 3.75 4.69 -15.74
N LEU A 136 3.89 3.44 -15.27
CA LEU A 136 4.94 2.48 -15.65
C LEU A 136 4.38 1.39 -16.56
#